data_AF-A0A9Q9VTX4-F1
#
_entry.id   AF-A0A9Q9VTX4-F1
#
_cell.length_a   1.000
_cell.length_b   1.000
_cell.length_c   1.000
_cell.angle_alpha   90.00
_cell.angle_beta   90.00
_cell.angle_gamma   90.00
#
_symmetry.space_group_name_H-M   'P 1'
#
loop_
_entity.id
_entity.type
_entity.pdbx_description
1 polymer ?
#
loop_
_entity_poly.entity_id
_entity_poly.type
_entity_poly.pdbx_seq_one_letter_code
_entity_poly.pdbx_strand_id
1 'polypeptide(L)'
;MFVYLLLLTVIVTVEAQRVPGQQKTDSCLCKINSSIWTFPAVEFMEVTRQVQICEDNLNEFEEKVRNTNAELPMMEATLQNISARLKAFGYLHTSGLYSALQLQQLNRELEEIHQSVNETHKQNPNKETHNLLSELNKAKNDVQRMYKDDFFNLETMKKRLRDLNNRAQSCKTIPNDFRSTCHQRIMTRISSPSMTKLNSISKSYISGAWGRDALLSSKEHYWEHCLVSGHKHGNTIRMYTSREDFMANRNYKDEQIAPSYSDKNAVQGSGTILYDNTVFYQCYGTAEICSFNITTKTTKRMKLDGAGIDNKFPFCYYSCRDWTDIDLEADPDAVWVIYATEENHGNIVVSRLDPLELNITHTWKTHLFKRSVTSTFMVCGVLYATRFVNTFQEEVFYAFDTTTGQEISSLSLPFEKVSSGIANLNYNPVDGKLYLYNDAYLLSYDTFF
;
A
#
# COMPACT_ATOMS: atom_id res chain seq x y z
N MET A 1 35.09 40.91 20.08
CA MET A 1 36.15 41.46 20.97
C MET A 1 37.27 40.44 21.09
N PHE A 2 38.16 40.37 20.09
CA PHE A 2 39.49 39.75 20.16
C PHE A 2 40.29 40.33 19.00
N VAL A 3 40.96 41.45 19.26
CA VAL A 3 41.88 42.11 18.33
C VAL A 3 43.22 41.39 18.45
N TYR A 4 43.64 40.66 17.42
CA TYR A 4 45.01 40.17 17.32
C TYR A 4 45.91 41.32 16.85
N LEU A 5 46.50 42.02 17.82
CA LEU A 5 47.60 42.96 17.59
C LEU A 5 48.89 42.14 17.34
N LEU A 6 49.21 41.91 16.07
CA LEU A 6 50.52 41.43 15.66
C LEU A 6 51.50 42.62 15.70
N LEU A 7 52.10 42.84 16.86
CA LEU A 7 53.22 43.76 17.05
C LEU A 7 54.47 43.18 16.36
N LEU A 8 54.68 43.54 15.09
CA LEU A 8 55.97 43.39 14.41
C LEU A 8 56.97 44.37 15.05
N THR A 9 57.68 43.90 16.07
CA THR A 9 58.82 44.63 16.64
C THR A 9 60.02 44.49 15.70
N VAL A 10 60.22 45.47 14.83
CA VAL A 10 61.47 45.59 14.07
C VAL A 10 62.53 46.11 15.03
N ILE A 11 63.36 45.21 15.57
CA ILE A 11 64.54 45.59 16.37
C ILE A 11 65.60 46.07 15.38
N VAL A 12 65.65 47.39 15.15
CA VAL A 12 66.77 48.00 14.44
C VAL A 12 67.94 48.10 15.41
N THR A 13 68.97 47.29 15.22
CA THR A 13 70.25 47.40 15.94
C THR A 13 70.97 48.67 15.45
N VAL A 14 70.88 49.76 16.21
CA VAL A 14 71.60 50.99 15.90
C VAL A 14 73.04 50.85 16.43
N GLU A 15 73.98 50.48 15.58
CA GLU A 15 75.40 50.53 15.91
C GLU A 15 75.90 51.97 15.88
N ALA A 16 76.19 52.53 17.07
CA ALA A 16 76.80 53.85 17.19
C ALA A 16 78.32 53.76 16.97
N GLN A 17 78.80 54.24 15.82
CA GLN A 17 80.24 54.28 15.54
C GLN A 17 80.86 55.59 16.04
N ARG A 18 81.88 55.51 16.91
CA ARG A 18 82.65 56.69 17.34
C ARG A 18 83.64 57.08 16.24
N VAL A 19 83.52 58.30 15.72
CA VAL A 19 84.44 58.85 14.72
C VAL A 19 85.45 59.76 15.42
N PRO A 20 86.76 59.47 15.41
CA PRO A 20 87.77 60.33 16.02
C PRO A 20 87.99 61.61 15.19
N GLY A 21 87.98 62.77 15.84
CA GLY A 21 88.23 64.07 15.22
C GLY A 21 89.69 64.51 15.30
N GLN A 22 90.13 65.35 14.37
CA GLN A 22 91.46 65.95 14.37
C GLN A 22 91.34 67.47 14.56
N GLN A 23 92.03 68.03 15.56
CA GLN A 23 92.05 69.47 15.81
C GLN A 23 93.06 70.13 14.87
N LYS A 24 92.60 71.09 14.05
CA LYS A 24 93.46 71.95 13.23
C LYS A 24 93.16 73.39 13.60
N THR A 25 94.20 74.10 14.04
CA THR A 25 94.13 75.47 14.57
C THR A 25 93.04 75.59 15.66
N ASP A 26 92.00 76.40 15.45
CA ASP A 26 90.92 76.67 16.40
C ASP A 26 89.62 75.87 16.09
N SER A 27 89.70 74.79 15.30
CA SER A 27 88.52 73.97 14.99
C SER A 27 88.82 72.46 14.96
N CYS A 28 87.86 71.67 15.43
CA CYS A 28 87.88 70.21 15.32
C CYS A 28 87.19 69.77 14.03
N LEU A 29 87.88 69.00 13.19
CA LEU A 29 87.35 68.46 11.94
C LEU A 29 87.20 66.94 12.03
N CYS A 30 86.00 66.44 11.72
CA CYS A 30 85.69 65.02 11.61
C CYS A 30 85.32 64.68 10.16
N LYS A 31 85.96 63.67 9.57
CA LYS A 31 85.64 63.22 8.21
C LYS A 31 84.53 62.17 8.28
N ILE A 32 83.31 62.55 7.92
CA ILE A 32 82.12 61.66 7.90
C ILE A 32 81.93 61.11 6.49
N ASN A 33 81.72 59.79 6.36
CA ASN A 33 81.35 59.14 5.10
C ASN A 33 79.82 58.98 5.02
N SER A 34 79.17 59.70 4.10
CA SER A 34 77.70 59.75 3.97
C SER A 34 77.09 58.49 3.34
N SER A 35 77.88 57.64 2.68
CA SER A 35 77.38 56.43 2.00
C SER A 35 77.01 55.28 2.95
N ILE A 36 77.32 55.39 4.25
CA ILE A 36 77.04 54.36 5.26
C ILE A 36 75.61 54.50 5.83
N TRP A 37 74.95 55.64 5.60
CA TRP A 37 73.64 55.98 6.18
C TRP A 37 72.51 56.01 5.13
N THR A 38 72.63 55.25 4.03
CA THR A 38 71.56 55.16 3.03
C THR A 38 70.45 54.24 3.52
N PHE A 39 69.29 54.82 3.82
CA PHE A 39 68.08 54.11 4.23
C PHE A 39 67.70 53.02 3.20
N PRO A 40 67.47 51.75 3.60
CA PRO A 40 67.21 50.64 2.68
C PRO A 40 65.79 50.70 2.11
N ALA A 41 65.53 51.65 1.22
CA ALA A 41 64.20 51.91 0.65
C ALA A 41 63.60 50.70 -0.09
N VAL A 42 64.44 49.82 -0.66
CA VAL A 42 64.01 48.64 -1.44
C VAL A 42 63.37 47.56 -0.56
N GLU A 43 63.88 47.33 0.66
CA GLU A 43 63.29 46.35 1.61
C GLU A 43 61.90 46.78 2.08
N PHE A 44 61.66 48.08 2.20
CA PHE A 44 60.36 48.59 2.64
C PHE A 44 59.31 48.59 1.51
N MET A 45 59.69 48.69 0.23
CA MET A 45 58.73 48.66 -0.88
C MET A 45 57.98 47.32 -0.99
N GLU A 46 58.66 46.18 -0.80
CA GLU A 46 58.00 44.87 -0.83
C GLU A 46 57.08 44.70 0.38
N VAL A 47 57.50 45.16 1.55
CA VAL A 47 56.65 45.15 2.76
C VAL A 47 55.39 45.99 2.56
N THR A 48 55.50 47.18 1.97
CA THR A 48 54.33 48.02 1.63
C THR A 48 53.39 47.31 0.65
N ARG A 49 53.93 46.59 -0.35
CA ARG A 49 53.13 45.81 -1.31
C ARG A 49 52.35 44.69 -0.62
N GLN A 50 52.98 43.97 0.32
CA GLN A 50 52.34 42.90 1.08
C GLN A 50 51.25 43.44 2.02
N VAL A 51 51.48 44.59 2.65
CA VAL A 51 50.48 45.27 3.49
C VAL A 51 49.26 45.65 2.65
N GLN A 52 49.46 46.22 1.45
CA GLN A 52 48.37 46.59 0.55
C GLN A 52 47.52 45.38 0.14
N ILE A 53 48.16 44.26 -0.25
CA ILE A 53 47.45 43.01 -0.59
C ILE A 53 46.64 42.48 0.59
N CYS A 54 47.19 42.57 1.80
CA CYS A 54 46.51 42.11 2.99
C CYS A 54 45.29 42.97 3.32
N GLU A 55 45.38 44.28 3.10
CA GLU A 55 44.27 45.23 3.28
C GLU A 55 43.15 44.99 2.27
N ASP A 56 43.49 44.76 1.00
CA ASP A 56 42.53 44.43 -0.05
C ASP A 56 41.80 43.11 0.25
N ASN A 57 42.52 42.06 0.68
CA ASN A 57 41.92 40.78 1.06
C ASN A 57 41.02 40.89 2.30
N LEU A 58 41.38 41.75 3.26
CA LEU A 58 40.57 41.98 4.45
C LEU A 58 39.24 42.63 4.07
N ASN A 59 39.28 43.63 3.19
CA ASN A 59 38.07 44.30 2.68
C ASN A 59 37.15 43.32 1.93
N GLU A 60 37.70 42.44 1.08
CA GLU A 60 36.92 41.41 0.38
C GLU A 60 36.27 40.42 1.37
N PHE A 61 37.02 40.01 2.40
CA PHE A 61 36.49 39.11 3.42
C PHE A 61 35.37 39.78 4.25
N GLU A 62 35.54 41.05 4.62
CA GLU A 62 34.53 41.81 5.35
C GLU A 62 33.23 41.97 4.54
N GLU A 63 33.31 42.25 3.24
CA GLU A 63 32.13 42.26 2.36
C GLU A 63 31.43 40.91 2.30
N LYS A 64 32.20 39.82 2.16
CA LYS A 64 31.64 38.47 2.07
C LYS A 64 30.94 38.04 3.36
N VAL A 65 31.52 38.39 4.52
CA VAL A 65 30.91 38.16 5.83
C VAL A 65 29.63 38.99 5.98
N ARG A 66 29.63 40.26 5.57
CA ARG A 66 28.45 41.12 5.61
C ARG A 66 27.31 40.58 4.73
N ASN A 67 27.60 40.12 3.52
CA ASN A 67 26.61 39.53 2.62
C ASN A 67 26.05 38.22 3.18
N THR A 68 26.92 37.34 3.70
CA THR A 68 26.49 36.07 4.32
C THR A 68 25.59 36.32 5.54
N ASN A 69 25.93 37.30 6.38
CA ASN A 69 25.13 37.68 7.54
C ASN A 69 23.76 38.29 7.17
N ALA A 70 23.61 38.82 5.95
CA ALA A 70 22.34 39.31 5.44
C ALA A 70 21.48 38.19 4.80
N GLU A 71 22.10 37.23 4.12
CA GLU A 71 21.41 36.13 3.44
C GLU A 71 20.96 35.02 4.40
N LEU A 72 21.78 34.69 5.41
CA LEU A 72 21.49 33.59 6.35
C LEU A 72 20.13 33.74 7.05
N PRO A 73 19.75 34.92 7.57
CA PRO A 73 18.43 35.12 8.19
C PRO A 73 17.28 34.97 7.19
N MET A 74 17.48 35.33 5.91
CA MET A 74 16.47 35.16 4.87
C MET A 74 16.27 33.68 4.52
N MET A 75 17.36 32.91 4.44
CA MET A 75 17.31 31.45 4.26
C MET A 75 16.65 30.77 5.46
N GLU A 76 16.98 31.18 6.68
CA GLU A 76 16.37 30.65 7.92
C GLU A 76 14.87 30.94 7.97
N ALA A 77 14.44 32.16 7.66
CA ALA A 77 13.03 32.52 7.58
C ALA A 77 12.28 31.70 6.52
N THR A 78 12.93 31.44 5.37
CA THR A 78 12.39 30.61 4.29
C THR A 78 12.22 29.16 4.76
N LEU A 79 13.22 28.60 5.44
CA LEU A 79 13.17 27.25 6.02
C LEU A 79 12.08 27.12 7.08
N GLN A 80 11.93 28.11 7.96
CA GLN A 80 10.87 28.13 8.97
C GLN A 80 9.48 28.18 8.33
N ASN A 81 9.29 28.99 7.28
CA ASN A 81 8.03 29.06 6.53
C ASN A 81 7.71 27.74 5.83
N ILE A 82 8.68 27.14 5.13
CA ILE A 82 8.53 25.83 4.48
C ILE A 82 8.18 24.75 5.52
N SER A 83 8.89 24.72 6.65
CA SER A 83 8.65 23.77 7.73
C SER A 83 7.26 23.95 8.36
N ALA A 84 6.78 25.18 8.52
CA ALA A 84 5.44 25.46 9.04
C ALA A 84 4.35 24.97 8.08
N ARG A 85 4.53 25.20 6.77
CA ARG A 85 3.62 24.70 5.72
C ARG A 85 3.59 23.17 5.69
N LEU A 86 4.74 22.51 5.83
CA LEU A 86 4.84 21.06 5.85
C LEU A 86 4.24 20.42 7.11
N LYS A 87 4.17 21.15 8.24
CA LYS A 87 3.62 20.63 9.50
C LYS A 87 2.14 20.23 9.39
N ALA A 88 1.35 20.97 8.59
CA ALA A 88 -0.04 20.62 8.29
C ALA A 88 -0.17 19.31 7.49
N PHE A 89 0.90 18.87 6.83
CA PHE A 89 0.97 17.62 6.06
C PHE A 89 1.71 16.50 6.81
N GLY A 90 2.13 16.72 8.07
CA GLY A 90 2.80 15.70 8.88
C GLY A 90 1.97 14.44 9.10
N TYR A 91 0.64 14.56 9.07
CA TYR A 91 -0.27 13.42 9.12
C TYR A 91 -0.09 12.47 7.94
N LEU A 92 0.36 12.95 6.77
CA LEU A 92 0.62 12.10 5.60
C LEU A 92 1.80 11.16 5.84
N HIS A 93 2.83 11.60 6.56
CA HIS A 93 3.96 10.76 6.93
C HIS A 93 3.58 9.74 8.00
N THR A 94 2.88 10.16 9.07
CA THR A 94 2.48 9.26 10.15
C THR A 94 1.38 8.27 9.76
N SER A 95 0.59 8.59 8.72
CA SER A 95 -0.46 7.72 8.19
C SER A 95 -0.01 6.87 6.99
N GLY A 96 1.29 6.91 6.62
CA GLY A 96 1.84 6.12 5.51
C GLY A 96 1.43 6.58 4.10
N LEU A 97 0.82 7.77 3.97
CA LEU A 97 0.39 8.37 2.70
C LEU A 97 1.53 9.09 1.97
N TYR A 98 2.64 9.36 2.66
CA TYR A 98 3.88 9.88 2.08
C TYR A 98 5.03 8.95 2.49
N SER A 99 5.51 8.12 1.56
CA SER A 99 6.76 7.36 1.69
C SER A 99 7.76 7.88 0.67
N ALA A 100 9.04 7.97 1.07
CA ALA A 100 10.14 8.25 0.15
C ALA A 100 10.12 7.19 -0.94
N LEU A 101 9.77 7.65 -2.14
CA LEU A 101 9.50 6.90 -3.33
C LEU A 101 10.67 5.95 -3.72
N GLN A 102 10.49 4.64 -3.58
CA GLN A 102 11.46 3.61 -3.96
C GLN A 102 11.46 3.36 -5.48
N LEU A 103 11.94 4.33 -6.27
CA LEU A 103 12.20 4.17 -7.72
C LEU A 103 13.04 2.92 -8.04
N GLN A 104 13.93 2.52 -7.13
CA GLN A 104 14.71 1.30 -7.26
C GLN A 104 13.86 0.03 -7.19
N GLN A 105 12.83 0.02 -6.34
CA GLN A 105 11.87 -1.08 -6.28
C GLN A 105 11.01 -1.13 -7.54
N LEU A 106 10.58 0.03 -8.05
CA LEU A 106 9.86 0.13 -9.31
C LEU A 106 10.68 -0.44 -10.48
N ASN A 107 11.98 -0.12 -10.53
CA ASN A 107 12.86 -0.64 -11.57
C ASN A 107 13.05 -2.16 -11.43
N ARG A 108 13.09 -2.70 -10.20
CA ARG A 108 13.15 -4.14 -9.95
C ARG A 108 11.86 -4.85 -10.40
N GLU A 109 10.71 -4.33 -10.01
CA GLU A 109 9.40 -4.87 -10.44
C GLU A 109 9.24 -4.82 -11.97
N LEU A 110 9.71 -3.75 -12.62
CA LEU A 110 9.69 -3.63 -14.06
C LEU A 110 10.58 -4.67 -14.76
N GLU A 111 11.77 -4.93 -14.24
CA GLU A 111 12.68 -5.97 -14.78
C GLU A 111 12.10 -7.37 -14.59
N GLU A 112 11.49 -7.66 -13.44
CA GLU A 112 10.81 -8.93 -13.18
C GLU A 112 9.65 -9.17 -14.16
N ILE A 113 8.82 -8.15 -14.40
CA ILE A 113 7.74 -8.22 -15.40
C ILE A 113 8.32 -8.38 -16.81
N HIS A 114 9.41 -7.67 -17.14
CA HIS A 114 10.04 -7.78 -18.46
C HIS A 114 10.57 -9.18 -18.73
N GLN A 115 11.20 -9.82 -17.73
CA GLN A 115 11.64 -11.21 -17.82
C GLN A 115 10.46 -12.16 -18.03
N SER A 116 9.41 -12.03 -17.20
CA SER A 116 8.25 -12.91 -17.29
C SER A 116 7.53 -12.81 -18.64
N VAL A 117 7.37 -11.61 -19.19
CA VAL A 117 6.70 -11.43 -20.50
C VAL A 117 7.58 -11.92 -21.65
N ASN A 118 8.90 -11.74 -21.58
CA ASN A 118 9.82 -12.29 -22.59
C ASN A 118 9.81 -13.82 -22.62
N GLU A 119 9.75 -14.47 -21.46
CA GLU A 119 9.63 -15.93 -21.37
C GLU A 119 8.32 -16.41 -21.99
N THR A 120 7.20 -15.77 -21.66
CA THR A 120 5.88 -16.08 -22.24
C THR A 120 5.87 -15.85 -23.76
N HIS A 121 6.46 -14.75 -24.25
CA HIS A 121 6.54 -14.48 -25.69
C HIS A 121 7.35 -15.53 -26.45
N LYS A 122 8.44 -16.04 -25.85
CA LYS A 122 9.23 -17.15 -26.42
C LYS A 122 8.45 -18.47 -26.45
N GLN A 123 7.59 -18.71 -25.47
CA GLN A 123 6.79 -19.94 -25.39
C GLN A 123 5.55 -19.90 -26.29
N ASN A 124 4.87 -18.75 -26.41
CA ASN A 124 3.62 -18.63 -27.17
C ASN A 124 3.44 -17.21 -27.76
N PRO A 125 4.04 -16.92 -28.93
CA PRO A 125 3.98 -15.59 -29.53
C PRO A 125 2.59 -15.33 -30.15
N ASN A 126 1.89 -14.32 -29.61
CA ASN A 126 0.60 -13.85 -30.11
C ASN A 126 0.55 -12.31 -30.19
N LYS A 127 -0.50 -11.76 -30.80
CA LYS A 127 -0.68 -10.30 -30.97
C LYS A 127 -0.69 -9.55 -29.63
N GLU A 128 -1.22 -10.17 -28.57
CA GLU A 128 -1.26 -9.63 -27.21
C GLU A 128 0.16 -9.48 -26.63
N THR A 129 0.99 -10.53 -26.71
CA THR A 129 2.38 -10.54 -26.19
C THR A 129 3.26 -9.52 -26.91
N HIS A 130 3.09 -9.33 -28.22
CA HIS A 130 3.81 -8.29 -28.96
C HIS A 130 3.42 -6.88 -28.52
N ASN A 131 2.13 -6.64 -28.31
CA ASN A 131 1.64 -5.34 -27.87
C ASN A 131 2.11 -5.04 -26.43
N LEU A 132 2.09 -6.06 -25.56
CA LEU A 132 2.59 -5.97 -24.19
C LEU A 132 4.09 -5.66 -24.13
N LEU A 133 4.91 -6.30 -24.99
CA LEU A 133 6.35 -6.03 -25.07
C LEU A 133 6.64 -4.57 -25.47
N SER A 134 5.87 -4.06 -26.43
CA SER A 134 5.96 -2.68 -26.90
C SER A 134 5.60 -1.69 -25.78
N GLU A 135 4.50 -1.95 -25.07
CA GLU A 135 4.08 -1.15 -23.92
C GLU A 135 5.10 -1.20 -22.77
N LEU A 136 5.73 -2.36 -22.52
CA LEU A 136 6.73 -2.50 -21.47
C LEU A 136 8.02 -1.73 -21.78
N ASN A 137 8.47 -1.77 -23.04
CA ASN A 137 9.63 -1.00 -23.49
C ASN A 137 9.36 0.50 -23.38
N LYS A 138 8.14 0.94 -23.72
CA LYS A 138 7.71 2.32 -23.52
C LYS A 138 7.69 2.68 -22.04
N ALA A 139 7.20 1.79 -21.18
CA ALA A 139 7.17 1.99 -19.75
C ALA A 139 8.59 2.09 -19.16
N LYS A 140 9.53 1.24 -19.59
CA LYS A 140 10.95 1.32 -19.21
C LYS A 140 11.57 2.67 -19.55
N ASN A 141 11.31 3.16 -20.76
CA ASN A 141 11.78 4.48 -21.20
C ASN A 141 11.10 5.63 -20.44
N ASP A 142 9.86 5.43 -19.96
CA ASP A 142 9.15 6.40 -19.14
C ASP A 142 9.72 6.43 -17.70
N VAL A 143 9.99 5.28 -17.05
CA VAL A 143 10.65 5.22 -15.72
C VAL A 143 12.04 5.88 -15.77
N GLN A 144 12.81 5.60 -16.83
CA GLN A 144 14.13 6.23 -17.01
C GLN A 144 14.03 7.75 -17.19
N ARG A 145 12.97 8.26 -17.82
CA ARG A 145 12.70 9.70 -17.91
C ARG A 145 12.20 10.29 -16.60
N MET A 146 11.47 9.54 -15.78
CA MET A 146 11.05 9.97 -14.43
C MET A 146 12.23 10.13 -13.46
N TYR A 147 13.34 9.43 -13.71
CA TYR A 147 14.60 9.68 -13.00
C TYR A 147 15.16 11.09 -13.32
N LYS A 148 14.76 11.68 -14.44
CA LYS A 148 15.20 13.00 -14.91
C LYS A 148 14.19 14.12 -14.63
N ASP A 149 12.89 13.86 -14.76
CA ASP A 149 11.85 14.88 -14.72
C ASP A 149 10.69 14.52 -13.76
N ASP A 150 10.80 15.04 -12.53
CA ASP A 150 9.76 15.43 -11.55
C ASP A 150 8.63 14.48 -11.07
N PHE A 151 8.26 14.72 -9.81
CA PHE A 151 7.47 13.91 -8.86
C PHE A 151 6.04 13.50 -9.31
N PHE A 152 5.42 14.18 -10.28
CA PHE A 152 4.03 13.95 -10.72
C PHE A 152 3.85 12.72 -11.64
N ASN A 153 4.91 12.24 -12.29
CA ASN A 153 4.80 11.12 -13.24
C ASN A 153 4.79 9.74 -12.58
N LEU A 154 5.14 9.64 -11.30
CA LEU A 154 5.38 8.37 -10.64
C LEU A 154 4.13 7.67 -10.14
N GLU A 155 3.12 8.41 -9.70
CA GLU A 155 1.82 7.85 -9.34
C GLU A 155 1.09 7.34 -10.59
N THR A 156 1.11 8.13 -11.66
CA THR A 156 0.59 7.71 -12.98
C THR A 156 1.30 6.46 -13.47
N MET A 157 2.61 6.35 -13.24
CA MET A 157 3.38 5.19 -13.64
C MET A 157 3.13 3.96 -12.78
N LYS A 158 3.03 4.13 -11.47
CA LYS A 158 2.66 3.06 -10.54
C LYS A 158 1.29 2.49 -10.86
N LYS A 159 0.33 3.35 -11.21
CA LYS A 159 -0.98 2.95 -11.73
C LYS A 159 -0.84 2.12 -13.00
N ARG A 160 -0.12 2.62 -14.02
CA ARG A 160 0.13 1.88 -15.27
C ARG A 160 0.83 0.53 -15.03
N LEU A 161 1.79 0.47 -14.11
CA LEU A 161 2.52 -0.75 -13.80
C LEU A 161 1.65 -1.76 -13.07
N ARG A 162 0.77 -1.30 -12.18
CA ARG A 162 -0.25 -2.15 -11.57
C ARG A 162 -1.22 -2.68 -12.63
N ASP A 163 -1.69 -1.83 -13.54
CA ASP A 163 -2.57 -2.23 -14.66
C ASP A 163 -1.87 -3.28 -15.55
N LEU A 164 -0.59 -3.05 -15.89
CA LEU A 164 0.22 -4.00 -16.66
C LEU A 164 0.47 -5.31 -15.89
N ASN A 165 0.76 -5.25 -14.59
CA ASN A 165 0.92 -6.44 -13.76
C ASN A 165 -0.39 -7.24 -13.68
N ASN A 166 -1.53 -6.58 -13.46
CA ASN A 166 -2.84 -7.22 -13.46
C ASN A 166 -3.11 -7.89 -14.81
N ARG A 167 -2.85 -7.21 -15.93
CA ARG A 167 -2.98 -7.80 -17.28
C ARG A 167 -2.01 -8.96 -17.52
N ALA A 168 -0.78 -8.87 -17.03
CA ALA A 168 0.19 -9.95 -17.12
C ALA A 168 -0.26 -11.18 -16.31
N GLN A 169 -0.82 -10.97 -15.11
CA GLN A 169 -1.45 -12.03 -14.32
C GLN A 169 -2.64 -12.63 -15.09
N SER A 170 -3.52 -11.80 -15.66
CA SER A 170 -4.62 -12.22 -16.54
C SER A 170 -4.16 -13.06 -17.73
N CYS A 171 -3.02 -12.72 -18.34
CA CYS A 171 -2.40 -13.48 -19.43
C CYS A 171 -1.83 -14.83 -18.97
N LYS A 172 -1.43 -14.96 -17.69
CA LYS A 172 -1.07 -16.26 -17.08
C LYS A 172 -2.31 -17.09 -16.73
N THR A 173 -3.46 -16.45 -16.53
CA THR A 173 -4.68 -17.09 -16.01
C THR A 173 -5.47 -17.87 -17.06
N ILE A 174 -5.10 -17.83 -18.34
CA ILE A 174 -5.92 -18.36 -19.43
C ILE A 174 -5.08 -19.28 -20.32
N PRO A 175 -5.17 -20.61 -20.13
CA PRO A 175 -4.99 -21.57 -21.21
C PRO A 175 -5.83 -21.14 -22.43
N ASN A 176 -5.33 -21.32 -23.66
CA ASN A 176 -6.05 -20.93 -24.90
C ASN A 176 -7.48 -21.53 -25.01
N ASP A 177 -7.82 -22.50 -24.17
CA ASP A 177 -9.08 -23.22 -24.06
C ASP A 177 -9.93 -22.86 -22.82
N PHE A 178 -9.51 -21.91 -21.96
CA PHE A 178 -10.33 -21.47 -20.82
C PHE A 178 -11.58 -20.72 -21.28
N ARG A 179 -12.68 -21.48 -21.36
CA ARG A 179 -14.04 -20.96 -21.52
C ARG A 179 -14.60 -20.72 -20.12
N SER A 180 -14.65 -19.47 -19.68
CA SER A 180 -15.59 -19.11 -18.61
C SER A 180 -17.00 -19.43 -19.14
N THR A 181 -17.72 -20.31 -18.43
CA THR A 181 -19.11 -20.68 -18.73
C THR A 181 -20.08 -19.52 -18.50
N CYS A 182 -19.63 -18.39 -17.94
CA CYS A 182 -20.41 -17.19 -17.73
C CYS A 182 -20.37 -16.29 -18.98
N HIS A 183 -21.34 -16.49 -19.88
CA HIS A 183 -21.43 -15.74 -21.15
C HIS A 183 -21.70 -14.24 -20.97
N GLN A 184 -22.33 -13.84 -19.86
CA GLN A 184 -22.52 -12.45 -19.46
C GLN A 184 -21.71 -12.18 -18.18
N ARG A 185 -20.74 -11.27 -18.28
CA ARG A 185 -19.73 -11.06 -17.23
C ARG A 185 -20.13 -10.05 -16.17
N ILE A 186 -20.91 -9.04 -16.54
CA ILE A 186 -21.23 -7.92 -15.65
C ILE A 186 -22.70 -8.02 -15.24
N MET A 187 -22.93 -8.14 -13.93
CA MET A 187 -24.27 -8.12 -13.35
C MET A 187 -25.03 -6.85 -13.71
N THR A 188 -26.31 -6.99 -14.04
CA THR A 188 -27.19 -5.88 -14.42
C THR A 188 -28.25 -5.55 -13.37
N ARG A 189 -28.62 -6.50 -12.52
CA ARG A 189 -29.67 -6.30 -11.50
C ARG A 189 -29.56 -7.31 -10.36
N ILE A 190 -30.00 -6.89 -9.18
CA ILE A 190 -30.24 -7.73 -8.00
C ILE A 190 -31.74 -7.64 -7.65
N SER A 191 -32.40 -8.75 -7.32
CA SER A 191 -33.81 -8.75 -6.93
C SER A 191 -34.05 -8.13 -5.55
N SER A 192 -35.32 -7.93 -5.18
CA SER A 192 -35.71 -7.84 -3.76
C SER A 192 -35.39 -9.16 -3.02
N PRO A 193 -35.32 -9.16 -1.67
CA PRO A 193 -35.02 -10.36 -0.91
C PRO A 193 -36.00 -11.50 -1.22
N SER A 194 -35.48 -12.61 -1.74
CA SER A 194 -36.22 -13.86 -1.97
C SER A 194 -36.43 -14.67 -0.69
N MET A 195 -35.62 -14.39 0.34
CA MET A 195 -35.69 -15.00 1.66
C MET A 195 -35.22 -13.97 2.68
N THR A 196 -35.88 -13.93 3.83
CA THR A 196 -35.46 -13.17 5.01
C THR A 196 -35.77 -13.99 6.25
N LYS A 197 -34.77 -14.25 7.09
CA LYS A 197 -34.94 -14.87 8.42
C LYS A 197 -33.93 -14.30 9.41
N LEU A 198 -34.12 -14.59 10.69
CA LEU A 198 -33.07 -14.39 11.69
C LEU A 198 -32.10 -15.57 11.67
N ASN A 199 -30.88 -15.34 12.17
CA ASN A 199 -29.95 -16.40 12.47
C ASN A 199 -30.57 -17.42 13.45
N SER A 200 -29.97 -18.60 13.50
CA SER A 200 -30.48 -19.74 14.25
C SER A 200 -30.25 -19.68 15.77
N ILE A 201 -29.52 -18.67 16.25
CA ILE A 201 -29.11 -18.55 17.66
C ILE A 201 -29.89 -17.45 18.37
N SER A 202 -29.62 -16.19 18.06
CA SER A 202 -30.33 -15.03 18.61
C SER A 202 -29.99 -13.74 17.87
N LYS A 203 -30.85 -12.72 18.04
CA LYS A 203 -30.63 -11.35 17.52
C LYS A 203 -29.33 -10.69 18.00
N SER A 204 -28.70 -11.18 19.08
CA SER A 204 -27.43 -10.61 19.54
C SER A 204 -26.25 -11.02 18.67
N TYR A 205 -26.35 -12.08 17.86
CA TYR A 205 -25.27 -12.53 16.98
C TYR A 205 -25.25 -11.73 15.70
N ILE A 206 -24.74 -10.50 15.78
CA ILE A 206 -24.79 -9.57 14.66
C ILE A 206 -23.85 -9.95 13.53
N SER A 207 -22.71 -10.63 13.80
CA SER A 207 -21.73 -11.05 12.78
C SER A 207 -21.74 -12.55 12.55
N GLY A 208 -21.54 -12.94 11.30
CA GLY A 208 -21.44 -14.31 10.84
C GLY A 208 -21.44 -14.36 9.32
N ALA A 209 -21.55 -15.56 8.79
CA ALA A 209 -21.81 -15.84 7.38
C ALA A 209 -22.81 -16.97 7.26
N TRP A 210 -23.47 -17.06 6.11
CA TRP A 210 -24.34 -18.16 5.78
C TRP A 210 -24.40 -18.33 4.27
N GLY A 211 -24.86 -19.48 3.83
CA GLY A 211 -25.06 -19.71 2.42
C GLY A 211 -25.45 -21.14 2.12
N ARG A 212 -25.22 -21.51 0.86
CA ARG A 212 -25.31 -22.89 0.38
C ARG A 212 -23.90 -23.39 0.04
N ASP A 213 -23.70 -24.71 0.05
CA ASP A 213 -22.46 -25.31 -0.49
C ASP A 213 -22.26 -24.86 -1.96
N ALA A 214 -21.07 -24.36 -2.27
CA ALA A 214 -20.76 -23.74 -3.55
C ALA A 214 -20.34 -24.72 -4.68
N LEU A 215 -20.22 -26.02 -4.41
CA LEU A 215 -19.90 -27.01 -5.46
C LEU A 215 -20.93 -28.16 -5.55
N LEU A 216 -21.47 -28.60 -4.42
CA LEU A 216 -22.36 -29.77 -4.36
C LEU A 216 -23.72 -29.51 -5.04
N SER A 217 -23.80 -29.82 -6.35
CA SER A 217 -24.99 -29.62 -7.18
C SER A 217 -26.11 -30.63 -6.92
N SER A 218 -25.81 -31.83 -6.40
CA SER A 218 -26.78 -32.92 -6.27
C SER A 218 -27.63 -32.89 -4.99
N LYS A 219 -27.22 -32.14 -3.96
CA LYS A 219 -27.93 -32.06 -2.68
C LYS A 219 -27.86 -30.65 -2.10
N GLU A 220 -29.02 -30.08 -1.78
CA GLU A 220 -29.12 -28.78 -1.12
C GLU A 220 -28.56 -28.84 0.31
N HIS A 221 -27.39 -28.25 0.53
CA HIS A 221 -26.84 -28.08 1.87
C HIS A 221 -26.73 -26.60 2.19
N TYR A 222 -27.52 -26.15 3.16
CA TYR A 222 -27.41 -24.81 3.71
C TYR A 222 -26.51 -24.85 4.93
N TRP A 223 -25.77 -23.77 5.14
CA TRP A 223 -24.88 -23.64 6.27
C TRP A 223 -24.99 -22.25 6.88
N GLU A 224 -24.69 -22.18 8.17
CA GLU A 224 -24.72 -20.96 8.96
C GLU A 224 -23.54 -20.98 9.94
N HIS A 225 -22.80 -19.89 9.98
CA HIS A 225 -21.69 -19.69 10.89
C HIS A 225 -21.87 -18.35 11.62
N CYS A 226 -22.27 -18.41 12.89
CA CYS A 226 -22.40 -17.24 13.74
C CYS A 226 -21.12 -17.01 14.55
N LEU A 227 -20.61 -15.78 14.59
CA LEU A 227 -19.44 -15.45 15.39
C LEU A 227 -19.80 -15.25 16.86
N VAL A 228 -19.06 -15.95 17.71
CA VAL A 228 -19.07 -15.86 19.17
C VAL A 228 -17.99 -14.87 19.67
N SER A 229 -17.85 -14.76 20.99
CA SER A 229 -16.79 -13.99 21.66
C SER A 229 -16.70 -12.52 21.17
N GLY A 230 -17.80 -11.78 21.28
CA GLY A 230 -17.85 -10.39 20.83
C GLY A 230 -17.82 -10.24 19.30
N HIS A 231 -18.42 -11.19 18.59
CA HIS A 231 -18.56 -11.17 17.12
C HIS A 231 -17.24 -11.29 16.36
N LYS A 232 -16.25 -11.94 16.97
CA LYS A 232 -14.87 -12.03 16.47
C LYS A 232 -14.53 -13.43 15.98
N HIS A 233 -14.87 -14.45 16.76
CA HIS A 233 -14.35 -15.80 16.59
C HIS A 233 -15.46 -16.81 16.40
N GLY A 234 -15.16 -17.98 15.86
CA GLY A 234 -16.11 -19.08 15.72
C GLY A 234 -15.43 -20.43 15.76
N ASN A 235 -16.15 -21.47 16.15
CA ASN A 235 -15.59 -22.83 16.23
C ASN A 235 -16.55 -23.93 15.79
N THR A 236 -17.76 -23.56 15.34
CA THR A 236 -18.81 -24.48 14.93
C THR A 236 -19.51 -23.91 13.70
N ILE A 237 -19.76 -24.76 12.70
CA ILE A 237 -20.63 -24.45 11.57
C ILE A 237 -21.89 -25.31 11.67
N ARG A 238 -23.05 -24.69 11.51
CA ARG A 238 -24.34 -25.38 11.52
C ARG A 238 -24.76 -25.71 10.10
N MET A 239 -25.13 -26.96 9.86
CA MET A 239 -25.46 -27.50 8.54
C MET A 239 -26.92 -27.98 8.50
N TYR A 240 -27.58 -27.79 7.37
CA TYR A 240 -28.96 -28.22 7.10
C TYR A 240 -29.04 -28.92 5.74
N THR A 241 -29.81 -30.00 5.66
CA THR A 241 -29.95 -30.84 4.46
C THR A 241 -31.07 -30.42 3.52
N SER A 242 -31.86 -29.41 3.89
CA SER A 242 -32.95 -28.89 3.06
C SER A 242 -33.24 -27.43 3.39
N ARG A 243 -33.85 -26.72 2.43
CA ARG A 243 -34.34 -25.36 2.67
C ARG A 243 -35.41 -25.31 3.76
N GLU A 244 -36.29 -26.31 3.84
CA GLU A 244 -37.35 -26.36 4.85
C GLU A 244 -36.76 -26.47 6.26
N ASP A 245 -35.79 -27.36 6.45
CA ASP A 245 -35.10 -27.52 7.73
C ASP A 245 -34.31 -26.27 8.12
N PHE A 246 -33.67 -25.62 7.14
CA PHE A 246 -33.02 -24.32 7.34
C PHE A 246 -34.02 -23.24 7.79
N MET A 247 -35.16 -23.12 7.12
CA MET A 247 -36.17 -22.10 7.46
C MET A 247 -36.82 -22.35 8.82
N ALA A 248 -37.07 -23.62 9.17
CA ALA A 248 -37.68 -24.02 10.44
C ALA A 248 -36.67 -24.16 11.60
N ASN A 249 -35.37 -24.02 11.33
CA ASN A 249 -34.29 -24.25 12.30
C ASN A 249 -34.38 -25.61 13.01
N ARG A 250 -34.57 -26.68 12.24
CA ARG A 250 -34.73 -28.07 12.74
C ARG A 250 -33.79 -29.02 12.01
N ASN A 251 -33.59 -30.22 12.56
CA ASN A 251 -32.80 -31.30 11.95
C ASN A 251 -31.38 -30.86 11.51
N TYR A 252 -30.81 -29.87 12.19
CA TYR A 252 -29.49 -29.35 11.86
C TYR A 252 -28.39 -30.24 12.44
N LYS A 253 -27.20 -30.14 11.86
CA LYS A 253 -25.98 -30.75 12.38
C LYS A 253 -24.94 -29.67 12.66
N ASP A 254 -24.50 -29.61 13.91
CA ASP A 254 -23.41 -28.72 14.31
C ASP A 254 -22.08 -29.46 14.12
N GLU A 255 -21.27 -28.96 13.20
CA GLU A 255 -19.92 -29.47 12.91
C GLU A 255 -18.89 -28.61 13.64
N GLN A 256 -18.19 -29.23 14.59
CA GLN A 256 -17.14 -28.55 15.34
C GLN A 256 -15.87 -28.44 14.49
N ILE A 257 -15.52 -27.21 14.12
CA ILE A 257 -14.30 -26.86 13.37
C ILE A 257 -13.08 -26.93 14.31
N ALA A 258 -13.24 -26.47 15.55
CA ALA A 258 -12.17 -26.43 16.54
C ALA A 258 -12.66 -26.72 17.98
N PRO A 259 -11.80 -27.22 18.88
CA PRO A 259 -12.16 -27.52 20.28
C PRO A 259 -12.77 -26.34 21.05
N SER A 260 -12.32 -25.11 20.78
CA SER A 260 -12.85 -23.87 21.35
C SER A 260 -12.72 -22.71 20.37
N TYR A 261 -13.40 -21.58 20.64
CA TYR A 261 -13.27 -20.33 19.87
C TYR A 261 -11.91 -19.62 20.06
N SER A 262 -11.05 -20.14 20.93
CA SER A 262 -9.70 -19.65 21.21
C SER A 262 -8.60 -20.61 20.74
N ASP A 263 -8.98 -21.75 20.14
CA ASP A 263 -8.03 -22.68 19.57
C ASP A 263 -7.36 -22.08 18.33
N LYS A 264 -6.12 -22.47 18.04
CA LYS A 264 -5.40 -21.99 16.86
C LYS A 264 -6.17 -22.22 15.56
N ASN A 265 -6.92 -23.31 15.45
CA ASN A 265 -7.71 -23.68 14.27
C ASN A 265 -9.13 -23.09 14.29
N ALA A 266 -9.48 -22.28 15.28
CA ALA A 266 -10.75 -21.57 15.30
C ALA A 266 -10.84 -20.56 14.15
N VAL A 267 -12.06 -20.20 13.82
CA VAL A 267 -12.38 -19.18 12.82
C VAL A 267 -12.19 -17.80 13.43
N GLN A 268 -11.58 -16.88 12.67
CA GLN A 268 -11.59 -15.46 12.93
C GLN A 268 -12.35 -14.74 11.80
N GLY A 269 -13.25 -13.83 12.18
CA GLY A 269 -13.96 -12.99 11.24
C GLY A 269 -15.10 -13.69 10.47
N SER A 270 -15.87 -12.89 9.75
CA SER A 270 -17.10 -13.34 9.07
C SER A 270 -16.88 -13.82 7.64
N GLY A 271 -15.68 -13.74 7.08
CA GLY A 271 -15.35 -14.22 5.73
C GLY A 271 -15.25 -15.75 5.64
N THR A 272 -16.29 -16.47 6.05
CA THR A 272 -16.33 -17.95 5.99
C THR A 272 -17.11 -18.38 4.75
N ILE A 273 -16.67 -19.44 4.09
CA ILE A 273 -17.41 -20.11 3.00
C ILE A 273 -17.39 -21.62 3.17
N LEU A 274 -18.34 -22.30 2.52
CA LEU A 274 -18.36 -23.75 2.37
C LEU A 274 -18.24 -24.12 0.89
N TYR A 275 -17.19 -24.86 0.56
CA TYR A 275 -16.94 -25.34 -0.80
C TYR A 275 -16.60 -26.82 -0.73
N ASP A 276 -17.43 -27.66 -1.37
CA ASP A 276 -17.24 -29.12 -1.43
C ASP A 276 -17.02 -29.76 -0.04
N ASN A 277 -17.96 -29.54 0.87
CA ASN A 277 -17.90 -30.05 2.24
C ASN A 277 -16.61 -29.65 3.02
N THR A 278 -15.94 -28.59 2.58
CA THR A 278 -14.75 -28.01 3.22
C THR A 278 -15.02 -26.56 3.57
N VAL A 279 -14.79 -26.20 4.84
CA VAL A 279 -14.99 -24.85 5.34
C VAL A 279 -13.70 -24.07 5.15
N PHE A 280 -13.76 -22.93 4.45
CA PHE A 280 -12.61 -22.04 4.30
C PHE A 280 -12.86 -20.76 5.10
N TYR A 281 -11.82 -20.31 5.82
CA TYR A 281 -11.92 -19.21 6.77
C TYR A 281 -10.53 -18.65 7.12
N GLN A 282 -10.48 -17.46 7.74
CA GLN A 282 -9.25 -16.94 8.34
C GLN A 282 -8.94 -17.67 9.66
N CYS A 283 -7.73 -18.21 9.79
CA CYS A 283 -7.28 -18.87 11.01
C CYS A 283 -7.15 -17.87 12.18
N TYR A 284 -7.49 -18.33 13.39
CA TYR A 284 -7.38 -17.55 14.64
C TYR A 284 -6.07 -16.76 14.76
N GLY A 285 -6.18 -15.44 14.91
CA GLY A 285 -5.06 -14.55 15.25
C GLY A 285 -3.90 -14.54 14.26
N THR A 286 -4.11 -14.99 13.02
CA THR A 286 -3.04 -15.11 12.02
C THR A 286 -3.51 -14.65 10.64
N ALA A 287 -2.55 -14.24 9.82
CA ALA A 287 -2.74 -13.94 8.40
C ALA A 287 -2.62 -15.25 7.59
N GLU A 288 -3.41 -16.26 7.98
CA GLU A 288 -3.46 -17.57 7.35
C GLU A 288 -4.89 -17.91 6.98
N ILE A 289 -5.06 -18.58 5.84
CA ILE A 289 -6.30 -19.21 5.42
C ILE A 289 -6.28 -20.66 5.90
N CYS A 290 -7.33 -21.05 6.59
CA CYS A 290 -7.58 -22.41 7.04
C CYS A 290 -8.62 -23.05 6.12
N SER A 291 -8.41 -24.33 5.78
CA SER A 291 -9.45 -25.17 5.20
C SER A 291 -9.70 -26.38 6.09
N PHE A 292 -10.93 -26.55 6.56
CA PHE A 292 -11.35 -27.67 7.41
C PHE A 292 -12.28 -28.58 6.62
N ASN A 293 -11.82 -29.78 6.32
CA ASN A 293 -12.62 -30.76 5.60
C ASN A 293 -13.54 -31.50 6.60
N ILE A 294 -14.86 -31.36 6.42
CA ILE A 294 -15.85 -31.87 7.37
C ILE A 294 -15.85 -33.41 7.42
N THR A 295 -15.54 -34.09 6.30
CA THR A 295 -15.51 -35.56 6.22
C THR A 295 -14.31 -36.14 6.96
N THR A 296 -13.12 -35.64 6.65
CA THR A 296 -11.84 -36.18 7.15
C THR A 296 -11.43 -35.59 8.49
N LYS A 297 -12.07 -34.48 8.92
CA LYS A 297 -11.75 -33.73 10.13
C LYS A 297 -10.31 -33.20 10.17
N THR A 298 -9.73 -32.94 8.99
CA THR A 298 -8.38 -32.39 8.86
C THR A 298 -8.42 -30.90 8.51
N THR A 299 -7.53 -30.12 9.11
CA THR A 299 -7.31 -28.71 8.79
C THR A 299 -6.00 -28.52 8.02
N LYS A 300 -6.05 -27.86 6.87
CA LYS A 300 -4.86 -27.33 6.17
C LYS A 300 -4.75 -25.82 6.42
N ARG A 301 -3.53 -25.29 6.28
CA ARG A 301 -3.22 -23.86 6.48
C ARG A 301 -2.36 -23.34 5.35
N MET A 302 -2.62 -22.11 4.93
CA MET A 302 -1.82 -21.40 3.95
C MET A 302 -1.63 -19.95 4.38
N LYS A 303 -0.38 -19.48 4.35
CA LYS A 303 -0.01 -18.12 4.78
C LYS A 303 -0.32 -17.10 3.68
N LEU A 304 -1.02 -16.05 4.05
CA LEU A 304 -1.35 -14.93 3.17
C LEU A 304 -0.34 -13.80 3.37
N ASP A 305 0.69 -13.77 2.53
CA ASP A 305 1.82 -12.85 2.71
C ASP A 305 1.40 -11.37 2.62
N GLY A 306 1.82 -10.60 3.63
CA GLY A 306 1.57 -9.15 3.70
C GLY A 306 0.12 -8.74 4.04
N ALA A 307 -0.80 -9.70 4.22
CA ALA A 307 -2.19 -9.40 4.58
C ALA A 307 -2.29 -8.72 5.95
N GLY A 308 -3.03 -7.61 6.01
CA GLY A 308 -3.42 -7.01 7.28
C GLY A 308 -4.48 -7.87 7.97
N ILE A 309 -4.39 -7.96 9.30
CA ILE A 309 -5.37 -8.63 10.15
C ILE A 309 -5.62 -7.77 11.40
N ASP A 310 -6.54 -8.21 12.23
CA ASP A 310 -6.87 -7.59 13.51
C ASP A 310 -7.32 -6.12 13.37
N ASN A 311 -8.29 -5.89 12.48
CA ASN A 311 -8.87 -4.58 12.18
C ASN A 311 -7.89 -3.57 11.56
N LYS A 312 -6.88 -4.06 10.84
CA LYS A 312 -5.97 -3.22 10.07
C LYS A 312 -6.65 -2.66 8.81
N PHE A 313 -7.38 -3.50 8.08
CA PHE A 313 -8.15 -3.17 6.88
C PHE A 313 -9.56 -3.79 6.87
N PRO A 314 -10.41 -3.55 7.90
CA PRO A 314 -11.78 -4.02 7.91
C PRO A 314 -12.61 -3.31 6.84
N PHE A 315 -13.74 -3.90 6.45
CA PHE A 315 -14.74 -3.18 5.68
C PHE A 315 -15.31 -2.03 6.52
N CYS A 316 -15.43 -0.87 5.89
CA CYS A 316 -15.86 0.34 6.54
C CYS A 316 -16.60 1.25 5.58
N TYR A 317 -17.52 2.01 6.15
CA TYR A 317 -18.01 3.24 5.55
C TYR A 317 -18.09 4.32 6.62
N TYR A 318 -19.28 4.65 7.15
CA TYR A 318 -19.42 5.50 8.34
C TYR A 318 -19.07 4.78 9.64
N SER A 319 -19.38 3.49 9.72
CA SER A 319 -18.95 2.58 10.77
C SER A 319 -18.20 1.41 10.15
N CYS A 320 -17.19 0.92 10.85
CA CYS A 320 -16.43 -0.25 10.44
C CYS A 320 -17.10 -1.52 10.95
N ARG A 321 -17.02 -2.59 10.16
CA ARG A 321 -17.31 -3.93 10.61
C ARG A 321 -16.01 -4.62 11.00
N ASP A 322 -15.76 -4.73 12.30
CA ASP A 322 -14.56 -5.38 12.81
C ASP A 322 -14.46 -6.84 12.37
N TRP A 323 -13.23 -7.34 12.29
CA TRP A 323 -12.82 -8.71 11.96
C TRP A 323 -13.27 -9.12 10.55
N THR A 324 -13.19 -8.20 9.60
CA THR A 324 -13.49 -8.43 8.18
C THR A 324 -12.29 -8.18 7.28
N ASP A 325 -11.07 -8.19 7.82
CA ASP A 325 -9.83 -7.92 7.07
C ASP A 325 -9.62 -8.89 5.91
N ILE A 326 -9.97 -10.16 6.12
CA ILE A 326 -9.91 -11.25 5.14
C ILE A 326 -11.33 -11.73 4.87
N ASP A 327 -11.69 -11.77 3.60
CA ASP A 327 -12.99 -12.21 3.11
C ASP A 327 -12.78 -13.30 2.06
N LEU A 328 -13.54 -14.40 2.15
CA LEU A 328 -13.39 -15.54 1.23
C LEU A 328 -14.66 -15.68 0.40
N GLU A 329 -14.47 -16.03 -0.86
CA GLU A 329 -15.57 -16.16 -1.82
C GLU A 329 -15.42 -17.45 -2.63
N ALA A 330 -16.54 -18.02 -3.04
CA ALA A 330 -16.57 -19.25 -3.83
C ALA A 330 -16.95 -18.96 -5.28
N ASP A 331 -16.31 -19.66 -6.20
CA ASP A 331 -16.60 -19.64 -7.65
C ASP A 331 -16.57 -21.10 -8.15
N PRO A 332 -17.14 -21.45 -9.31
CA PRO A 332 -17.28 -22.85 -9.75
C PRO A 332 -16.01 -23.69 -9.65
N ASP A 333 -14.85 -23.13 -9.99
CA ASP A 333 -13.56 -23.81 -10.09
C ASP A 333 -12.47 -23.15 -9.22
N ALA A 334 -12.84 -22.33 -8.23
CA ALA A 334 -11.88 -21.63 -7.40
C ALA A 334 -12.46 -21.18 -6.05
N VAL A 335 -11.56 -21.02 -5.09
CA VAL A 335 -11.80 -20.20 -3.90
C VAL A 335 -11.04 -18.89 -4.08
N TRP A 336 -11.67 -17.77 -3.79
CA TRP A 336 -11.05 -16.45 -3.82
C TRP A 336 -10.84 -15.95 -2.40
N VAL A 337 -9.75 -15.21 -2.21
CA VAL A 337 -9.51 -14.45 -0.99
C VAL A 337 -9.34 -12.98 -1.33
N ILE A 338 -10.09 -12.15 -0.60
CA ILE A 338 -10.13 -10.70 -0.73
C ILE A 338 -9.57 -10.12 0.56
N TYR A 339 -8.51 -9.34 0.44
CA TYR A 339 -7.79 -8.79 1.58
C TYR A 339 -7.13 -7.47 1.20
N ALA A 340 -6.36 -6.87 2.09
CA ALA A 340 -5.55 -5.70 1.78
C ALA A 340 -4.17 -5.80 2.44
N THR A 341 -3.19 -5.15 1.82
CA THR A 341 -1.81 -5.11 2.30
C THR A 341 -1.34 -3.66 2.40
N GLU A 342 -0.36 -3.40 3.28
CA GLU A 342 0.29 -2.08 3.35
C GLU A 342 1.06 -1.77 2.06
N GLU A 343 1.67 -2.79 1.45
CA GLU A 343 2.36 -2.65 0.17
C GLU A 343 1.43 -2.11 -0.92
N ASN A 344 0.16 -2.56 -0.93
CA ASN A 344 -0.87 -2.08 -1.85
C ASN A 344 -1.64 -0.85 -1.33
N HIS A 345 -1.11 -0.13 -0.33
CA HIS A 345 -1.70 1.11 0.21
C HIS A 345 -3.10 0.90 0.80
N GLY A 346 -3.38 -0.29 1.33
CA GLY A 346 -4.70 -0.65 1.86
C GLY A 346 -5.78 -0.84 0.78
N ASN A 347 -5.41 -0.83 -0.51
CA ASN A 347 -6.32 -1.19 -1.59
C ASN A 347 -6.52 -2.71 -1.63
N ILE A 348 -7.69 -3.12 -2.10
CA ILE A 348 -8.11 -4.51 -2.20
C ILE A 348 -7.11 -5.29 -3.05
N VAL A 349 -6.72 -6.44 -2.54
CA VAL A 349 -5.96 -7.49 -3.21
C VAL A 349 -6.86 -8.70 -3.28
N VAL A 350 -6.97 -9.28 -4.46
CA VAL A 350 -7.74 -10.49 -4.72
C VAL A 350 -6.75 -11.58 -5.09
N SER A 351 -6.83 -12.75 -4.47
CA SER A 351 -6.02 -13.91 -4.85
C SER A 351 -6.90 -15.12 -5.12
N ARG A 352 -6.54 -15.89 -6.15
CA ARG A 352 -7.22 -17.14 -6.52
C ARG A 352 -6.49 -18.30 -5.86
N LEU A 353 -7.23 -19.13 -5.13
CA LEU A 353 -6.75 -20.34 -4.48
C LEU A 353 -7.26 -21.58 -5.21
N ASP A 354 -6.39 -22.58 -5.30
CA ASP A 354 -6.82 -23.95 -5.59
C ASP A 354 -7.52 -24.54 -4.35
N PRO A 355 -8.79 -24.98 -4.45
CA PRO A 355 -9.53 -25.48 -3.30
C PRO A 355 -9.01 -26.82 -2.74
N LEU A 356 -8.33 -27.64 -3.56
CA LEU A 356 -7.79 -28.93 -3.16
C LEU A 356 -6.40 -28.79 -2.51
N GLU A 357 -5.51 -28.08 -3.19
CA GLU A 357 -4.11 -27.91 -2.77
C GLU A 357 -3.94 -26.81 -1.72
N LEU A 358 -4.91 -25.88 -1.61
CA LEU A 358 -4.85 -24.69 -0.75
C LEU A 358 -3.58 -23.86 -1.03
N ASN A 359 -3.29 -23.60 -2.30
CA ASN A 359 -2.20 -22.73 -2.73
C ASN A 359 -2.73 -21.51 -3.50
N ILE A 360 -1.98 -20.41 -3.46
CA ILE A 360 -2.30 -19.23 -4.27
C ILE A 360 -1.78 -19.49 -5.67
N THR A 361 -2.67 -19.42 -6.66
CA THR A 361 -2.31 -19.56 -8.07
C THR A 361 -2.03 -18.21 -8.71
N HIS A 362 -2.82 -17.18 -8.37
CA HIS A 362 -2.77 -15.85 -8.98
C HIS A 362 -3.19 -14.77 -7.98
N THR A 363 -2.67 -13.56 -8.17
CA THR A 363 -2.97 -12.40 -7.32
C THR A 363 -3.10 -11.13 -8.16
N TRP A 364 -4.16 -10.37 -7.92
CA TRP A 364 -4.46 -9.08 -8.55
C TRP A 364 -4.54 -7.99 -7.49
N LYS A 365 -4.04 -6.80 -7.82
CA LYS A 365 -4.04 -5.62 -6.94
C LYS A 365 -4.96 -4.56 -7.55
N THR A 366 -6.02 -4.16 -6.86
CA THR A 366 -6.96 -3.14 -7.37
C THR A 366 -6.59 -1.73 -6.90
N HIS A 367 -7.33 -0.73 -7.38
CA HIS A 367 -7.26 0.66 -6.90
C HIS A 367 -8.31 1.00 -5.83
N LEU A 368 -9.12 0.02 -5.41
CA LEU A 368 -10.23 0.25 -4.49
C LEU A 368 -9.77 0.13 -3.04
N PHE A 369 -9.85 1.22 -2.28
CA PHE A 369 -9.46 1.24 -0.87
C PHE A 369 -10.43 0.41 -0.01
N LYS A 370 -9.94 -0.64 0.66
CA LYS A 370 -10.81 -1.62 1.34
C LYS A 370 -11.67 -1.00 2.45
N ARG A 371 -11.16 0.00 3.18
CA ARG A 371 -11.93 0.72 4.23
C ARG A 371 -12.89 1.77 3.66
N SER A 372 -13.10 1.82 2.34
CA SER A 372 -14.13 2.65 1.71
C SER A 372 -15.34 1.84 1.24
N VAL A 373 -15.31 0.52 1.40
CA VAL A 373 -16.38 -0.38 0.96
C VAL A 373 -16.98 -1.12 2.14
N THR A 374 -18.27 -1.43 2.04
CA THR A 374 -19.04 -2.09 3.09
C THR A 374 -18.95 -3.61 3.04
N SER A 375 -18.79 -4.18 1.85
CA SER A 375 -18.61 -5.60 1.61
C SER A 375 -18.16 -5.84 0.17
N THR A 376 -17.81 -7.08 -0.15
CA THR A 376 -17.40 -7.53 -1.48
C THR A 376 -17.96 -8.91 -1.75
N PHE A 377 -18.00 -9.32 -3.02
CA PHE A 377 -18.28 -10.72 -3.42
C PHE A 377 -17.65 -11.00 -4.79
N MET A 378 -17.51 -12.27 -5.15
CA MET A 378 -16.99 -12.70 -6.47
C MET A 378 -18.08 -13.38 -7.29
N VAL A 379 -18.15 -13.09 -8.59
CA VAL A 379 -18.95 -13.86 -9.54
C VAL A 379 -18.15 -14.11 -10.81
N CYS A 380 -17.90 -15.37 -11.15
CA CYS A 380 -17.22 -15.76 -12.39
C CYS A 380 -15.90 -15.02 -12.63
N GLY A 381 -15.08 -14.84 -11.59
CA GLY A 381 -13.82 -14.09 -11.63
C GLY A 381 -13.97 -12.56 -11.68
N VAL A 382 -15.15 -12.00 -11.46
CA VAL A 382 -15.36 -10.55 -11.31
C VAL A 382 -15.60 -10.23 -9.84
N LEU A 383 -14.73 -9.39 -9.26
CA LEU A 383 -14.91 -8.82 -7.93
C LEU A 383 -15.97 -7.72 -8.00
N TYR A 384 -16.96 -7.76 -7.13
CA TYR A 384 -17.90 -6.66 -6.91
C TYR A 384 -17.71 -6.08 -5.51
N ALA A 385 -17.91 -4.76 -5.38
CA ALA A 385 -17.90 -4.10 -4.08
C ALA A 385 -19.15 -3.24 -3.86
N THR A 386 -19.60 -3.23 -2.61
CA THR A 386 -20.80 -2.53 -2.17
C THR A 386 -20.48 -1.27 -1.38
N ARG A 387 -21.43 -0.32 -1.39
CA ARG A 387 -21.40 0.86 -0.52
C ARG A 387 -22.78 1.18 0.04
N PHE A 388 -22.76 1.75 1.25
CA PHE A 388 -23.96 2.06 2.00
C PHE A 388 -24.72 3.19 1.31
N VAL A 389 -26.03 2.99 1.08
CA VAL A 389 -26.94 4.03 0.60
C VAL A 389 -27.72 4.59 1.78
N ASN A 390 -28.43 3.72 2.51
CA ASN A 390 -29.14 4.06 3.73
C ASN A 390 -29.32 2.82 4.62
N THR A 391 -30.03 2.94 5.74
CA THR A 391 -30.24 1.83 6.68
C THR A 391 -30.84 0.58 6.03
N PHE A 392 -31.71 0.76 5.02
CA PHE A 392 -32.46 -0.32 4.37
C PHE A 392 -32.04 -0.59 2.92
N GLN A 393 -30.96 0.05 2.45
CA GLN A 393 -30.51 -0.08 1.08
C GLN A 393 -28.99 -0.03 0.97
N GLU A 394 -28.46 -0.89 0.12
CA GLU A 394 -27.06 -0.97 -0.26
C GLU A 394 -26.99 -0.88 -1.80
N GLU A 395 -25.83 -0.56 -2.37
CA GLU A 395 -25.64 -0.70 -3.81
C GLU A 395 -24.28 -1.28 -4.16
N VAL A 396 -24.24 -2.07 -5.23
CA VAL A 396 -22.99 -2.43 -5.91
C VAL A 396 -22.59 -1.26 -6.79
N PHE A 397 -21.40 -0.70 -6.53
CA PHE A 397 -20.92 0.49 -7.24
C PHE A 397 -19.63 0.27 -8.02
N TYR A 398 -18.95 -0.86 -7.76
CA TYR A 398 -17.65 -1.17 -8.32
C TYR A 398 -17.58 -2.62 -8.78
N ALA A 399 -16.88 -2.85 -9.89
CA ALA A 399 -16.47 -4.18 -10.34
C ALA A 399 -15.01 -4.19 -10.83
N PHE A 400 -14.32 -5.32 -10.65
CA PHE A 400 -13.00 -5.59 -11.20
C PHE A 400 -12.97 -6.98 -11.85
N ASP A 401 -12.73 -7.03 -13.16
CA ASP A 401 -12.66 -8.28 -13.92
C ASP A 401 -11.22 -8.81 -13.90
N THR A 402 -10.98 -9.93 -13.22
CA THR A 402 -9.66 -10.56 -13.11
C THR A 402 -9.11 -11.10 -14.44
N THR A 403 -9.98 -11.33 -15.43
CA THR A 403 -9.57 -11.77 -16.78
C THR A 403 -9.08 -10.61 -17.63
N THR A 404 -9.64 -9.42 -17.48
CA THR A 404 -9.24 -8.26 -18.32
C THR A 404 -8.35 -7.28 -17.57
N GLY A 405 -8.32 -7.37 -16.24
CA GLY A 405 -7.70 -6.38 -15.36
C GLY A 405 -8.42 -5.04 -15.33
N GLN A 406 -9.64 -4.95 -15.88
CA GLN A 406 -10.40 -3.70 -15.97
C GLN A 406 -11.22 -3.46 -14.70
N GLU A 407 -11.24 -2.19 -14.28
CA GLU A 407 -12.04 -1.69 -13.16
C GLU A 407 -13.20 -0.82 -13.67
N ILE A 408 -14.40 -1.04 -13.15
CA ILE A 408 -15.61 -0.26 -13.43
C ILE A 408 -16.06 0.35 -12.11
N SER A 409 -16.00 1.68 -11.98
CA SER A 409 -16.39 2.40 -10.75
C SER A 409 -17.72 3.17 -10.90
N SER A 410 -18.47 2.91 -11.97
CA SER A 410 -19.72 3.61 -12.32
C SER A 410 -20.96 2.72 -12.25
N LEU A 411 -20.87 1.55 -11.61
CA LEU A 411 -22.04 0.70 -11.40
C LEU A 411 -22.99 1.36 -10.39
N SER A 412 -24.28 1.04 -10.51
CA SER A 412 -25.28 1.36 -9.51
C SER A 412 -26.35 0.29 -9.56
N LEU A 413 -26.14 -0.76 -8.76
CA LEU A 413 -27.09 -1.87 -8.62
C LEU A 413 -27.60 -1.86 -7.18
N PRO A 414 -28.70 -1.15 -6.89
CA PRO A 414 -29.24 -1.10 -5.54
C PRO A 414 -29.91 -2.42 -5.15
N PHE A 415 -29.80 -2.78 -3.88
CA PHE A 415 -30.54 -3.89 -3.28
C PHE A 415 -30.94 -3.56 -1.84
N GLU A 416 -32.04 -4.18 -1.38
CA GLU A 416 -32.61 -3.92 -0.07
C GLU A 416 -31.86 -4.67 1.02
N LYS A 417 -31.84 -4.11 2.23
CA LYS A 417 -31.36 -4.76 3.46
C LYS A 417 -32.24 -4.33 4.63
N VAL A 418 -32.06 -4.95 5.80
CA VAL A 418 -32.96 -4.76 6.97
C VAL A 418 -32.30 -4.00 8.12
N SER A 419 -30.97 -3.87 8.10
CA SER A 419 -30.18 -3.15 9.09
C SER A 419 -28.99 -2.44 8.44
N SER A 420 -28.32 -1.55 9.18
CA SER A 420 -27.18 -0.80 8.69
C SER A 420 -25.94 -1.67 8.42
N GLY A 421 -25.61 -2.61 9.30
CA GLY A 421 -24.34 -3.34 9.27
C GLY A 421 -24.36 -4.62 8.45
N ILE A 422 -23.44 -4.74 7.50
CA ILE A 422 -23.19 -5.98 6.75
C ILE A 422 -22.02 -6.71 7.42
N ALA A 423 -22.22 -7.98 7.75
CA ALA A 423 -21.17 -8.85 8.28
C ALA A 423 -20.46 -9.62 7.17
N ASN A 424 -21.22 -10.12 6.19
CA ASN A 424 -20.71 -10.90 5.07
C ASN A 424 -21.76 -10.90 3.94
N LEU A 425 -21.30 -11.01 2.70
CA LEU A 425 -22.12 -11.07 1.50
C LEU A 425 -21.45 -12.03 0.51
N ASN A 426 -21.97 -13.24 0.38
CA ASN A 426 -21.37 -14.26 -0.48
C ASN A 426 -22.23 -14.52 -1.71
N TYR A 427 -21.60 -14.80 -2.85
CA TYR A 427 -22.29 -15.36 -4.01
C TYR A 427 -22.20 -16.89 -4.01
N ASN A 428 -23.27 -17.57 -4.41
CA ASN A 428 -23.23 -19.01 -4.65
C ASN A 428 -23.41 -19.31 -6.15
N PRO A 429 -22.43 -19.97 -6.80
CA PRO A 429 -22.48 -20.24 -8.23
C PRO A 429 -23.44 -21.37 -8.63
N VAL A 430 -23.89 -22.21 -7.69
CA VAL A 430 -24.80 -23.35 -7.96
C VAL A 430 -26.23 -22.88 -8.22
N ASP A 431 -26.69 -21.87 -7.46
CA ASP A 431 -28.05 -21.33 -7.59
C ASP A 431 -28.11 -19.87 -8.06
N GLY A 432 -26.95 -19.23 -8.25
CA GLY A 432 -26.87 -17.87 -8.77
C GLY A 432 -27.43 -16.82 -7.81
N LYS A 433 -27.38 -17.08 -6.50
CA LYS A 433 -27.91 -16.16 -5.48
C LYS A 433 -26.81 -15.49 -4.67
N LEU A 434 -27.11 -14.28 -4.20
CA LEU A 434 -26.36 -13.61 -3.14
C LEU A 434 -26.94 -13.96 -1.78
N TYR A 435 -26.07 -14.16 -0.79
CA TYR A 435 -26.37 -14.52 0.58
C TYR A 435 -25.77 -13.47 1.52
N LEU A 436 -26.63 -12.68 2.15
CA LEU A 436 -26.25 -11.55 3.00
C LEU A 436 -26.48 -11.88 4.48
N TYR A 437 -25.48 -11.63 5.31
CA TYR A 437 -25.61 -11.58 6.77
C TYR A 437 -25.62 -10.11 7.22
N ASN A 438 -26.78 -9.61 7.64
CA ASN A 438 -27.02 -8.20 7.95
C ASN A 438 -27.57 -8.05 9.38
N ASP A 439 -26.67 -7.80 10.34
CA ASP A 439 -26.97 -7.67 11.78
C ASP A 439 -27.97 -8.70 12.31
N ALA A 440 -27.58 -9.97 12.28
CA ALA A 440 -28.38 -11.15 12.68
C ALA A 440 -29.50 -11.57 11.70
N TYR A 441 -29.78 -10.80 10.66
CA TYR A 441 -30.69 -11.21 9.59
C TYR A 441 -29.95 -11.88 8.44
N LEU A 442 -30.54 -12.94 7.91
CA LEU A 442 -30.07 -13.72 6.79
C LEU A 442 -30.99 -13.44 5.60
N LEU A 443 -30.44 -12.89 4.51
CA LEU A 443 -31.19 -12.51 3.31
C LEU A 443 -30.59 -13.12 2.05
N SER A 444 -31.44 -13.57 1.12
CA SER A 444 -30.97 -14.07 -0.18
C SER A 444 -31.59 -13.33 -1.37
N TYR A 445 -30.82 -13.12 -2.44
CA TYR A 445 -31.25 -12.36 -3.62
C TYR A 445 -30.97 -13.13 -4.89
N ASP A 446 -31.87 -13.01 -5.88
CA ASP A 446 -31.62 -13.45 -7.24
C ASP A 446 -30.76 -12.44 -7.98
N THR A 447 -29.78 -12.92 -8.76
CA THR A 447 -28.89 -12.09 -9.56
C THR A 447 -29.20 -12.23 -11.05
N PHE A 448 -28.99 -11.16 -11.82
CA PHE A 448 -29.24 -11.12 -13.26
C PHE A 448 -28.04 -10.49 -13.99
N PHE A 449 -27.67 -11.05 -15.14
CA PHE A 449 -26.50 -10.69 -15.95
C PHE A 449 -26.89 -10.30 -17.39
#